data_AF-A0A5P1R9J7-F1
#
_entry.id   AF-A0A5P1R9J7-F1
#
_cell.length_a   1.000
_cell.length_b   1.000
_cell.length_c   1.000
_cell.angle_alpha   90.00
_cell.angle_beta   90.00
_cell.angle_gamma   90.00
#
_symmetry.space_group_name_H-M   'P 1'
#
loop_
_entity.id
_entity.type
_entity.pdbx_description
1 polymer ?
#
loop_
_entity_poly.entity_id
_entity_poly.type
_entity_poly.pdbx_seq_one_letter_code
_entity_poly.pdbx_strand_id
1 'polypeptide(L)'
;MDSRVLEVVERYISVILKENARQYAGWRAEHLMGRIIEFKGDLPAHGGGGESNANMLYQILFMPDMPQGIKTQRACKMMDVLKKRDSKAANALIATVYLRKRPDPKTGRSHYTQSRIAAELGISRSAYLKKLEAGEEFVRDMVEIAWLSAS
;
A
#
# COMPACT_ATOMS: atom_id res chain seq x y z
N MET A 1 -7.12 15.77 1.36
CA MET A 1 -7.16 14.80 0.27
C MET A 1 -8.56 14.66 -0.29
N ASP A 2 -8.72 15.06 -1.55
CA ASP A 2 -9.90 14.82 -2.39
C ASP A 2 -10.25 13.31 -2.44
N SER A 3 -11.55 12.96 -2.45
CA SER A 3 -12.01 11.57 -2.40
C SER A 3 -11.63 10.76 -3.64
N ARG A 4 -11.55 11.40 -4.81
CA ARG A 4 -11.14 10.77 -6.09
C ARG A 4 -9.65 10.47 -6.06
N VAL A 5 -8.84 11.40 -5.55
CA VAL A 5 -7.40 11.18 -5.35
C VAL A 5 -7.17 10.03 -4.37
N LEU A 6 -7.91 10.02 -3.26
CA LEU A 6 -7.83 8.94 -2.28
C LEU A 6 -8.16 7.57 -2.91
N GLU A 7 -9.22 7.48 -3.73
CA GLU A 7 -9.59 6.23 -4.40
C GLU A 7 -8.47 5.73 -5.34
N VAL A 8 -7.85 6.63 -6.11
CA VAL A 8 -6.73 6.29 -6.99
C VAL A 8 -5.56 5.71 -6.18
N VAL A 9 -5.18 6.38 -5.09
CA VAL A 9 -4.06 5.94 -4.25
C VAL A 9 -4.38 4.64 -3.51
N GLU A 10 -5.59 4.46 -2.97
CA GLU A 10 -6.02 3.22 -2.31
C GLU A 10 -6.02 2.03 -3.30
N ARG A 11 -6.50 2.22 -4.54
CA ARG A 11 -6.42 1.21 -5.60
C ARG A 11 -4.98 0.85 -5.95
N TYR A 12 -4.11 1.85 -6.11
CA TYR A 12 -2.69 1.62 -6.40
C TYR A 12 -1.99 0.82 -5.28
N ILE A 13 -2.19 1.22 -4.03
CA ILE A 13 -1.65 0.52 -2.86
C ILE A 13 -2.13 -0.94 -2.83
N SER A 14 -3.41 -1.18 -3.14
CA SER A 14 -3.97 -2.54 -3.16
C SER A 14 -3.24 -3.47 -4.15
N VAL A 15 -2.84 -2.93 -5.32
CA VAL A 15 -2.09 -3.67 -6.35
C VAL A 15 -0.66 -3.93 -5.89
N ILE A 16 0.05 -2.90 -5.42
CA ILE A 16 1.44 -3.06 -4.94
C ILE A 16 1.53 -4.06 -3.79
N LEU A 17 0.63 -3.96 -2.80
CA LEU A 17 0.64 -4.89 -1.66
C LEU A 17 0.42 -6.33 -2.13
N LYS A 18 -0.43 -6.53 -3.14
CA LYS A 18 -0.67 -7.85 -3.73
C LYS A 18 0.52 -8.37 -4.52
N GLU A 19 1.17 -7.53 -5.32
CA GLU A 19 2.38 -7.91 -6.06
C GLU A 19 3.52 -8.29 -5.12
N ASN A 20 3.77 -7.48 -4.09
CA ASN A 20 4.74 -7.80 -3.04
C ASN A 20 4.36 -9.09 -2.31
N ALA A 21 3.09 -9.25 -1.92
CA ALA A 21 2.62 -10.48 -1.28
C ALA A 21 2.84 -11.71 -2.18
N ARG A 22 2.63 -11.61 -3.50
CA ARG A 22 2.91 -12.70 -4.45
C ARG A 22 4.40 -13.01 -4.58
N GLN A 23 5.25 -11.98 -4.65
CA GLN A 23 6.70 -12.16 -4.69
C GLN A 23 7.24 -12.83 -3.42
N TYR A 24 6.73 -12.44 -2.25
CA TYR A 24 7.06 -13.10 -0.99
C TYR A 24 6.33 -14.42 -0.79
N ALA A 25 5.18 -14.68 -1.42
CA ALA A 25 4.48 -15.96 -1.34
C ALA A 25 5.28 -17.07 -2.00
N GLY A 26 5.96 -16.82 -3.13
CA GLY A 26 6.85 -17.80 -3.74
C GLY A 26 8.02 -18.18 -2.82
N TRP A 27 8.68 -17.17 -2.24
CA TRP A 27 9.83 -17.37 -1.35
C TRP A 27 9.45 -17.94 0.03
N ARG A 28 8.26 -17.60 0.53
CA ARG A 28 7.74 -18.11 1.80
C ARG A 28 7.06 -19.47 1.66
N ALA A 29 6.52 -19.82 0.49
CA ALA A 29 5.93 -21.14 0.23
C ALA A 29 7.01 -22.23 0.18
N GLU A 30 8.19 -21.96 -0.39
CA GLU A 30 9.33 -22.90 -0.34
C GLU A 30 9.80 -23.15 1.10
N HIS A 31 9.93 -22.09 1.90
CA HIS A 31 10.26 -22.22 3.32
C HIS A 31 9.15 -22.86 4.16
N LEU A 32 7.87 -22.64 3.79
CA LEU A 32 6.72 -23.20 4.49
C LEU A 32 6.54 -24.68 4.16
N MET A 33 6.68 -25.08 2.90
CA MET A 33 6.57 -26.48 2.51
C MET A 33 7.76 -27.29 3.03
N GLY A 34 8.96 -26.70 3.03
CA GLY A 34 10.11 -27.25 3.74
C GLY A 34 9.83 -27.46 5.24
N ARG A 35 9.24 -26.47 5.91
CA ARG A 35 8.87 -26.58 7.34
C ARG A 35 7.71 -27.55 7.62
N ILE A 36 6.71 -27.63 6.76
CA ILE A 36 5.59 -28.58 6.89
C ILE A 36 6.09 -30.02 6.70
N ILE A 37 7.02 -30.24 5.77
CA ILE A 37 7.70 -31.53 5.57
C ILE A 37 8.58 -31.87 6.78
N GLU A 38 9.30 -30.89 7.34
CA GLU A 38 10.09 -31.06 8.58
C GLU A 38 9.22 -31.44 9.79
N PHE A 39 7.97 -30.99 9.84
CA PHE A 39 7.04 -31.26 10.94
C PHE A 39 6.21 -32.56 10.82
N LYS A 40 6.49 -33.43 9.82
CA LYS A 40 5.88 -34.78 9.68
C LYS A 40 4.35 -34.85 9.88
N GLY A 41 3.61 -33.79 9.53
CA GLY A 41 2.15 -33.81 9.52
C GLY A 41 1.42 -33.52 10.83
N ASP A 42 2.11 -33.23 11.94
CA ASP A 42 1.46 -32.79 13.19
C ASP A 42 1.62 -31.27 13.37
N LEU A 43 0.58 -30.52 12.98
CA LEU A 43 0.48 -29.10 13.29
C LEU A 43 0.22 -28.92 14.81
N PRO A 44 1.03 -28.13 15.54
CA PRO A 44 0.87 -27.99 16.98
C PRO A 44 -0.44 -27.27 17.34
N ALA A 45 -1.18 -27.85 18.27
CA ALA A 45 -2.49 -27.41 18.72
C ALA A 45 -2.47 -26.21 19.70
N HIS A 46 -1.59 -25.22 19.48
CA HIS A 46 -1.43 -23.93 20.19
C HIS A 46 0.02 -23.71 20.68
N GLY A 47 0.69 -22.72 20.09
CA GLY A 47 2.03 -22.27 20.47
C GLY A 47 2.25 -20.83 20.00
N GLY A 48 2.61 -19.96 20.95
CA GLY A 48 2.62 -18.50 20.82
C GLY A 48 3.47 -17.93 19.68
N GLY A 49 3.03 -16.77 19.18
CA GLY A 49 3.66 -16.01 18.09
C GLY A 49 2.96 -16.14 16.73
N GLY A 50 2.00 -17.05 16.59
CA GLY A 50 1.36 -17.40 15.31
C GLY A 50 0.25 -16.45 14.82
N GLU A 51 -0.41 -15.69 15.68
CA GLU A 51 -1.62 -14.96 15.26
C GLU A 51 -1.37 -13.77 14.32
N SER A 52 -0.22 -13.10 14.42
CA SER A 52 0.12 -12.00 13.49
C SER A 52 0.48 -12.53 12.10
N ASN A 53 1.19 -13.67 12.06
CA ASN A 53 1.54 -14.36 10.83
C ASN A 53 0.33 -15.04 10.20
N ALA A 54 -0.56 -15.63 10.99
CA ALA A 54 -1.80 -16.24 10.54
C ALA A 54 -2.79 -15.20 10.00
N ASN A 55 -2.94 -14.04 10.65
CA ASN A 55 -3.77 -12.93 10.15
C ASN A 55 -3.21 -12.32 8.86
N MET A 56 -1.89 -12.17 8.77
CA MET A 56 -1.22 -11.75 7.53
C MET A 56 -1.37 -12.81 6.42
N LEU A 57 -1.28 -14.11 6.75
CA LEU A 57 -1.53 -15.22 5.85
C LEU A 57 -2.98 -15.22 5.34
N TYR A 58 -3.96 -14.97 6.22
CA TYR A 58 -5.37 -14.85 5.87
C TYR A 58 -5.60 -13.66 4.91
N GLN A 59 -4.98 -12.52 5.18
CA GLN A 59 -5.04 -11.36 4.27
C GLN A 59 -4.44 -11.63 2.89
N ILE A 60 -3.43 -12.50 2.79
CA ILE A 60 -2.79 -12.89 1.53
C ILE A 60 -3.61 -13.97 0.79
N LEU A 61 -4.11 -14.98 1.50
CA LEU A 61 -4.87 -16.11 0.94
C LEU A 61 -6.27 -15.69 0.47
N PHE A 62 -6.91 -14.74 1.16
CA PHE A 62 -8.23 -14.22 0.81
C PHE A 62 -8.16 -12.86 0.10
N MET A 63 -6.97 -12.48 -0.38
CA MET A 63 -6.80 -11.26 -1.16
C MET A 63 -7.52 -11.46 -2.51
N PRO A 64 -8.66 -10.78 -2.76
CA PRO A 64 -9.50 -11.01 -3.93
C PRO A 64 -8.67 -10.90 -5.21
N ASP A 65 -9.04 -11.61 -6.27
CA ASP A 65 -8.38 -11.59 -7.57
C ASP A 65 -7.87 -10.20 -7.93
N MET A 66 -6.67 -10.15 -8.52
CA MET A 66 -5.94 -8.90 -8.75
C MET A 66 -6.95 -7.91 -9.34
N PRO A 67 -7.19 -6.73 -8.74
CA PRO A 67 -8.27 -5.87 -9.19
C PRO A 67 -7.97 -5.40 -10.62
N GLN A 68 -8.41 -6.17 -11.61
CA GLN A 68 -8.06 -6.04 -13.03
C GLN A 68 -9.00 -5.09 -13.76
N GLY A 69 -9.95 -4.47 -13.05
CA GLY A 69 -10.88 -3.52 -13.63
C GLY A 69 -10.16 -2.31 -14.23
N ILE A 70 -10.72 -1.76 -15.31
CA ILE A 70 -10.21 -0.58 -16.03
C ILE A 70 -9.91 0.59 -15.08
N LYS A 71 -10.75 0.80 -14.06
CA LYS A 71 -10.54 1.84 -13.03
C LYS A 71 -9.23 1.64 -12.26
N THR A 72 -8.89 0.40 -11.90
CA THR A 72 -7.65 0.09 -11.20
C THR A 72 -6.44 0.21 -12.11
N GLN A 73 -6.53 -0.25 -13.36
CA GLN A 73 -5.45 -0.07 -14.35
C GLN A 73 -5.15 1.41 -14.58
N ARG A 74 -6.19 2.25 -14.70
CA ARG A 74 -6.06 3.71 -14.80
C ARG A 74 -5.40 4.30 -13.55
N ALA A 75 -5.84 3.90 -12.36
CA ALA A 75 -5.26 4.36 -11.09
C ALA A 75 -3.76 4.02 -11.00
N CYS A 76 -3.37 2.79 -11.36
CA CYS A 76 -1.96 2.39 -11.38
C CYS A 76 -1.18 3.23 -12.38
N LYS A 77 -1.71 3.44 -13.59
CA LYS A 77 -1.04 4.24 -14.60
C LYS A 77 -0.85 5.70 -14.16
N MET A 78 -1.85 6.31 -13.52
CA MET A 78 -1.77 7.67 -12.98
C MET A 78 -0.64 7.78 -11.95
N MET A 79 -0.59 6.84 -11.01
CA MET A 79 0.46 6.81 -9.99
C MET A 79 1.85 6.53 -10.56
N ASP A 80 1.96 5.68 -11.58
CA ASP A 80 3.23 5.41 -12.27
C ASP A 80 3.75 6.65 -13.02
N VAL A 81 2.86 7.40 -13.67
CA VAL A 81 3.22 8.66 -14.34
C VAL A 81 3.67 9.69 -13.30
N LEU A 82 2.93 9.84 -12.20
CA LEU A 82 3.34 10.72 -11.11
C LEU A 82 4.70 10.32 -10.54
N LYS A 83 4.93 9.02 -10.31
CA LYS A 83 6.19 8.51 -9.77
C LYS A 83 7.38 8.76 -10.69
N LYS A 84 7.18 8.70 -12.01
CA LYS A 84 8.20 9.04 -13.01
C LYS A 84 8.51 10.54 -13.05
N ARG A 85 7.48 11.39 -12.88
CA ARG A 85 7.63 12.85 -12.86
C ARG A 85 8.26 13.35 -11.55
N ASP A 86 7.73 12.89 -10.42
CA ASP A 86 8.13 13.30 -9.08
C ASP A 86 7.87 12.18 -8.07
N SER A 87 8.86 11.31 -7.90
CA SER A 87 8.79 10.17 -6.99
C SER A 87 8.53 10.58 -5.54
N LYS A 88 8.96 11.78 -5.12
CA LYS A 88 8.72 12.28 -3.76
C LYS A 88 7.25 12.66 -3.55
N ALA A 89 6.59 13.22 -4.56
CA ALA A 89 5.14 13.49 -4.52
C ALA A 89 4.32 12.19 -4.48
N ALA A 90 4.68 11.20 -5.31
CA ALA A 90 4.05 9.88 -5.27
C ALA A 90 4.20 9.22 -3.89
N ASN A 91 5.42 9.22 -3.33
CA ASN A 91 5.69 8.64 -2.02
C ASN A 91 4.94 9.38 -0.89
N ALA A 92 4.79 10.70 -0.98
CA ALA A 92 3.99 11.47 -0.02
C ALA A 92 2.52 11.05 -0.02
N LEU A 93 1.89 10.90 -1.19
CA LEU A 93 0.52 10.42 -1.30
C LEU A 93 0.36 9.00 -0.73
N ILE A 94 1.23 8.08 -1.15
CA ILE A 94 1.20 6.68 -0.72
C ILE A 94 1.36 6.60 0.80
N ALA A 95 2.36 7.27 1.36
CA ALA A 95 2.62 7.24 2.79
C ALA A 95 1.45 7.85 3.59
N THR A 96 0.85 8.94 3.10
CA THR A 96 -0.33 9.54 3.72
C THR A 96 -1.48 8.56 3.80
N VAL A 97 -1.83 7.92 2.69
CA VAL A 97 -2.98 7.01 2.62
C VAL A 97 -2.71 5.71 3.37
N TYR A 98 -1.49 5.18 3.28
CA TYR A 98 -1.11 3.93 3.92
C TYR A 98 -1.00 4.05 5.44
N LEU A 99 -0.40 5.14 5.94
CA LEU A 99 -0.11 5.32 7.37
C LEU A 99 -1.26 5.97 8.14
N ARG A 100 -2.20 6.67 7.48
CA ARG A 100 -3.34 7.32 8.18
C ARG A 100 -4.22 6.34 8.95
N LYS A 101 -4.29 5.08 8.55
CA LYS A 101 -5.12 4.03 9.19
C LYS A 101 -4.30 3.08 10.06
N ARG A 102 -3.01 3.35 10.28
CA ARG A 102 -2.09 2.45 10.99
C ARG A 102 -1.58 3.08 12.29
N PRO A 103 -1.42 2.29 13.36
CA PRO A 103 -0.82 2.76 14.59
C PRO A 103 0.65 3.11 14.38
N ASP A 104 1.09 4.20 15.00
CA ASP A 104 2.50 4.59 15.05
C ASP A 104 3.20 3.86 16.19
N PRO A 105 4.07 2.86 15.91
CA PRO A 105 4.71 2.07 16.94
C PRO A 105 5.73 2.87 17.75
N LYS A 106 6.22 4.01 17.26
CA LYS A 106 7.20 4.84 17.99
C LYS A 106 6.55 5.75 19.02
N THR A 107 5.33 6.20 18.76
CA THR A 107 4.62 7.14 19.65
C THR A 107 3.46 6.49 20.40
N GLY A 108 3.11 5.24 20.07
CA GLY A 108 1.96 4.53 20.64
C GLY A 108 0.61 5.11 20.21
N ARG A 109 0.59 6.04 19.25
CA ARG A 109 -0.64 6.69 18.77
C ARG A 109 -1.36 5.80 17.76
N SER A 110 -2.68 5.93 17.70
CA SER A 110 -3.52 5.19 16.75
C SER A 110 -3.21 5.50 15.29
N HIS A 111 -2.64 6.68 14.99
CA HIS A 111 -2.36 7.15 13.64
C HIS A 111 -1.07 7.95 13.56
N TYR A 112 -0.39 7.88 12.41
CA TYR A 112 0.78 8.69 12.11
C TYR A 112 0.40 10.17 11.91
N THR A 113 1.13 11.06 12.57
CA THR A 113 1.03 12.51 12.30
C THR A 113 1.74 12.88 11.00
N GLN A 114 1.39 14.01 10.39
CA GLN A 114 2.08 14.52 9.19
C GLN A 114 3.60 14.65 9.40
N SER A 115 4.03 15.13 10.57
CA SER A 115 5.45 15.23 10.92
C SER A 115 6.13 13.88 10.97
N ARG A 116 5.43 12.85 11.50
CA ARG A 116 5.95 11.48 11.53
C ARG A 116 6.06 10.90 10.12
N ILE A 117 5.04 11.09 9.28
CA ILE A 117 5.05 10.66 7.88
C ILE A 117 6.22 11.30 7.13
N ALA A 118 6.42 12.62 7.28
CA ALA A 118 7.54 13.33 6.68
C ALA A 118 8.89 12.75 7.13
N ALA A 119 9.02 12.43 8.41
CA ALA A 119 10.22 11.80 8.96
C ALA A 119 10.45 10.36 8.45
N GLU A 120 9.39 9.56 8.23
CA GLU A 120 9.53 8.25 7.57
C GLU A 120 10.00 8.38 6.12
N LEU A 121 9.67 9.49 5.46
CA LEU A 121 10.09 9.80 4.09
C LEU A 121 11.47 10.48 4.02
N GLY A 122 12.11 10.77 5.16
CA GLY A 122 13.40 11.44 5.21
C GLY A 122 13.38 12.89 4.69
N ILE A 123 12.23 13.57 4.79
CA ILE A 123 12.06 14.96 4.32
C ILE A 123 11.52 15.86 5.42
N SER A 124 11.70 17.18 5.27
CA SER A 124 11.11 18.15 6.18
C SER A 124 9.58 18.15 6.07
N ARG A 125 8.88 18.52 7.16
CA ARG A 125 7.41 18.63 7.15
C ARG A 125 6.91 19.58 6.06
N SER A 126 7.60 20.71 5.86
CA SER A 126 7.22 21.69 4.82
C SER A 126 7.40 21.12 3.41
N ALA A 127 8.50 20.40 3.15
CA ALA A 127 8.72 19.72 1.88
C ALA A 127 7.66 18.63 1.65
N TYR A 128 7.31 17.87 2.69
CA TYR A 128 6.23 16.88 2.64
C TYR A 128 4.89 17.52 2.25
N LEU A 129 4.49 18.63 2.89
CA LEU A 129 3.23 19.30 2.56
C LEU A 129 3.21 19.79 1.12
N LYS A 130 4.29 20.41 0.64
CA LYS A 130 4.41 20.84 -0.76
C LYS A 130 4.31 19.67 -1.74
N LYS A 131 4.96 18.54 -1.41
CA LYS A 131 4.92 17.32 -2.25
C LYS A 131 3.56 16.64 -2.23
N LEU A 132 2.89 16.68 -1.08
CA LEU A 132 1.54 16.16 -0.93
C LEU A 132 0.56 16.97 -1.79
N GLU A 133 0.60 18.30 -1.68
CA GLU A 133 -0.24 19.21 -2.45
C GLU A 133 -0.02 19.06 -3.96
N ALA A 134 1.24 19.10 -4.41
CA ALA A 134 1.58 18.90 -5.82
C ALA A 134 1.15 17.52 -6.36
N GLY A 135 1.25 16.48 -5.53
CA GLY A 135 0.76 15.15 -5.87
C GLY A 135 -0.77 15.10 -5.97
N GLU A 136 -1.48 15.71 -5.02
CA GLU A 136 -2.95 15.76 -5.03
C GLU A 136 -3.48 16.53 -6.24
N GLU A 137 -2.87 17.66 -6.59
CA GLU A 137 -3.20 18.45 -7.79
C GLU A 137 -2.99 17.63 -9.06
N PHE A 138 -1.82 17.02 -9.23
CA PHE A 138 -1.53 16.23 -10.43
C PHE A 138 -2.51 15.07 -10.64
N VAL A 139 -2.81 14.31 -9.58
CA VAL A 139 -3.75 13.17 -9.70
C VAL A 139 -5.16 13.67 -9.99
N ARG A 140 -5.57 14.80 -9.40
CA ARG A 140 -6.87 15.42 -9.67
C ARG A 140 -7.02 15.80 -11.14
N ASP A 141 -6.03 16.48 -11.70
CA ASP A 141 -6.03 16.87 -13.11
C ASP A 141 -6.13 15.65 -14.02
N MET A 142 -5.36 14.58 -13.71
CA MET A 142 -5.43 13.33 -14.48
C MET A 142 -6.81 12.67 -14.41
N VAL A 143 -7.46 12.69 -13.24
CA VAL A 143 -8.82 12.15 -13.09
C VAL A 143 -9.83 12.98 -13.90
N GLU A 144 -9.70 14.31 -13.90
CA GLU A 144 -10.57 15.19 -14.66
C GLU A 144 -10.41 15.00 -16.17
N ILE A 145 -9.18 14.91 -16.67
CA ILE A 145 -8.90 14.57 -18.08
C ILE A 145 -9.52 13.22 -18.45
N ALA A 146 -9.37 12.21 -17.60
CA ALA A 146 -9.93 10.88 -17.85
C ALA A 146 -11.46 10.84 -17.85
N TRP A 147 -12.11 11.77 -17.15
CA TRP A 147 -13.57 11.93 -17.15
C TRP A 147 -14.06 12.63 -18.42
N LEU A 148 -13.41 13.73 -18.81
CA LEU A 148 -13.70 14.44 -20.06
C LEU A 148 -13.51 13.56 -21.29
N SER A 149 -12.49 12.69 -21.29
CA SER A 149 -12.18 11.79 -22.41
C SER A 149 -13.13 10.58 -22.53
N ALA A 150 -14.01 10.36 -21.56
CA ALA A 150 -14.98 9.27 -21.54
C ALA A 150 -16.42 9.72 -21.86
N SER A 151 -16.59 11.02 -22.11
CA SER A 151 -17.84 11.69 -22.49
C SER A 151 -17.85 11.94 -24.00
#